data_AF-A0A7C5NH18-F1
#
_entry.id   AF-A0A7C5NH18-F1
#
_cell.length_a   1.000
_cell.length_b   1.000
_cell.length_c   1.000
_cell.angle_alpha   90.00
_cell.angle_beta   90.00
_cell.angle_gamma   90.00
#
_symmetry.space_group_name_H-M   'P 1'
#
loop_
_entity.id
_entity.type
_entity.pdbx_description
1 polymer ?
#
loop_
_entity_poly.entity_id
_entity_poly.type
_entity_poly.pdbx_seq_one_letter_code
_entity_poly.pdbx_strand_id
1 'polypeptide(L)'
;MNQQYNNYNFESAWHKVDSLERKGLYKSALKIVDEIYIEADKLSNGGQKIKSLFYKGKYTNYLAEDNLESFEKILRKEISKSVFPDKQLYQSILAEFYDKYLEANIWKIQKRT
;
A
#
# COMPACT_ATOMS: atom_id res chain seq x y z
N MET A 1 -36.19 -8.39 -2.47
CA MET A 1 -34.82 -8.38 -3.05
C MET A 1 -33.86 -8.35 -1.88
N ASN A 2 -33.16 -9.45 -1.62
CA ASN A 2 -32.25 -9.55 -0.47
C ASN A 2 -30.88 -8.98 -0.87
N GLN A 3 -30.57 -7.76 -0.43
CA GLN A 3 -29.19 -7.27 -0.44
C GLN A 3 -28.42 -8.05 0.63
N GLN A 4 -27.62 -9.03 0.22
CA GLN A 4 -26.63 -9.67 1.09
C GLN A 4 -25.65 -8.59 1.55
N TYR A 5 -25.67 -8.26 2.84
CA TYR A 5 -24.64 -7.48 3.51
C TYR A 5 -23.34 -8.28 3.55
N ASN A 6 -22.59 -8.26 2.46
CA ASN A 6 -21.25 -8.81 2.40
C ASN A 6 -20.29 -7.74 2.96
N ASN A 7 -20.29 -7.55 4.28
CA ASN A 7 -19.43 -6.57 4.93
C ASN A 7 -18.04 -7.19 5.05
N TYR A 8 -17.07 -6.69 4.27
CA TYR A 8 -15.70 -7.21 4.32
C TYR A 8 -15.13 -7.06 5.74
N ASN A 9 -14.65 -8.17 6.32
CA ASN A 9 -14.10 -8.15 7.68
C ASN A 9 -12.62 -7.72 7.65
N PHE A 10 -12.40 -6.41 7.75
CA PHE A 10 -11.06 -5.81 7.80
C PHE A 10 -10.22 -6.32 8.98
N GLU A 11 -10.82 -6.53 10.15
CA GLU A 11 -10.10 -7.00 11.34
C GLU A 11 -9.50 -8.38 11.12
N SER A 12 -10.29 -9.32 10.59
CA SER A 12 -9.82 -10.66 10.25
C SER A 12 -8.70 -10.61 9.19
N ALA A 13 -8.84 -9.73 8.19
CA ALA A 13 -7.83 -9.56 7.15
C ALA A 13 -6.51 -9.02 7.73
N TRP A 14 -6.55 -8.02 8.61
CA TRP A 14 -5.36 -7.50 9.29
C TRP A 14 -4.72 -8.51 10.22
N HIS A 15 -5.50 -9.32 10.94
CA HIS A 15 -4.94 -10.41 11.74
C HIS A 15 -4.15 -11.42 10.89
N LYS A 16 -4.62 -11.69 9.66
CA LYS A 16 -3.87 -12.53 8.70
C LYS A 16 -2.60 -11.83 8.24
N VAL A 17 -2.67 -10.54 7.88
CA VAL A 17 -1.48 -9.74 7.51
C VAL A 17 -0.43 -9.81 8.61
N ASP A 18 -0.81 -9.52 9.87
CA ASP A 18 0.09 -9.52 11.01
C ASP A 18 0.69 -10.91 11.27
N SER A 19 -0.11 -11.97 11.12
CA SER A 19 0.36 -13.36 11.28
C SER A 19 1.38 -13.75 10.21
N LEU A 20 1.15 -13.34 8.96
CA LEU A 20 2.08 -13.58 7.85
C LEU A 20 3.36 -12.75 8.01
N GLU A 21 3.24 -11.49 8.41
CA GLU A 21 4.37 -10.61 8.69
C GLU A 21 5.25 -11.16 9.81
N ARG A 22 4.68 -11.61 10.93
CA ARG A 22 5.44 -12.26 12.03
C ARG A 22 6.20 -13.52 11.58
N LYS A 23 5.77 -14.16 10.50
CA LYS A 23 6.43 -15.33 9.90
C LYS A 23 7.42 -14.96 8.80
N GLY A 24 7.62 -13.67 8.51
CA GLY A 24 8.45 -13.19 7.40
C GLY A 24 7.84 -13.44 6.01
N LEU A 25 6.56 -13.80 5.93
CA LEU A 25 5.87 -14.14 4.68
C LEU A 25 5.31 -12.88 4.00
N TYR A 26 6.19 -11.91 3.72
CA TYR A 26 5.80 -10.57 3.25
C TYR A 26 5.07 -10.58 1.89
N LYS A 27 5.44 -11.48 0.96
CA LYS A 27 4.71 -11.62 -0.32
C LYS A 27 3.26 -12.08 -0.11
N SER A 28 3.03 -12.99 0.84
CA SER A 28 1.69 -13.44 1.18
C SER A 28 0.91 -12.35 1.92
N ALA A 29 1.58 -11.63 2.83
CA ALA A 29 0.98 -10.49 3.52
C ALA A 29 0.56 -9.39 2.53
N LEU A 30 1.42 -9.09 1.55
CA LEU A 30 1.16 -8.10 0.49
C LEU A 30 -0.11 -8.42 -0.30
N LYS A 31 -0.34 -9.69 -0.66
CA LYS A 31 -1.57 -10.11 -1.34
C LYS A 31 -2.83 -9.80 -0.53
N ILE A 32 -2.80 -10.04 0.79
CA ILE A 32 -3.94 -9.71 1.64
C ILE A 32 -4.10 -8.19 1.77
N VAL A 33 -3.00 -7.44 1.80
CA VAL A 33 -3.05 -5.96 1.78
C VAL A 33 -3.63 -5.43 0.47
N ASP A 34 -3.34 -6.06 -0.67
CA ASP A 34 -3.97 -5.75 -1.96
C ASP A 34 -5.49 -5.94 -1.91
N GLU A 35 -5.95 -7.05 -1.34
CA GLU A 35 -7.39 -7.33 -1.15
C GLU A 35 -8.04 -6.28 -0.25
N ILE A 36 -7.40 -5.94 0.89
CA ILE A 36 -7.88 -4.89 1.80
C ILE A 36 -8.01 -3.55 1.06
N TYR A 37 -7.03 -3.19 0.23
CA TYR A 37 -7.07 -1.95 -0.56
C TYR A 37 -8.27 -1.92 -1.51
N ILE A 38 -8.50 -3.01 -2.24
CA ILE A 38 -9.61 -3.11 -3.21
C ILE A 38 -10.95 -3.01 -2.50
N GLU A 39 -11.11 -3.70 -1.38
CA GLU A 39 -12.37 -3.68 -0.62
C GLU A 39 -12.59 -2.35 0.10
N ALA A 40 -11.52 -1.71 0.60
CA ALA A 40 -11.59 -0.37 1.16
C ALA A 40 -12.01 0.68 0.13
N ASP A 41 -11.52 0.57 -1.12
CA ASP A 41 -11.94 1.47 -2.21
C ASP A 41 -13.42 1.27 -2.56
N LYS A 42 -13.87 0.02 -2.72
CA LYS A 42 -15.28 -0.32 -2.99
C LYS A 42 -16.23 0.18 -1.90
N LEU A 43 -15.84 0.04 -0.64
CA LEU A 43 -16.63 0.43 0.52
C LEU A 43 -16.43 1.91 0.92
N SER A 44 -15.67 2.68 0.12
CA SER A 44 -15.33 4.08 0.42
C SER A 44 -14.75 4.29 1.82
N ASN A 45 -13.97 3.32 2.31
CA ASN A 45 -13.34 3.34 3.63
C ASN A 45 -11.92 3.92 3.52
N GLY A 46 -11.80 5.25 3.60
CA GLY A 46 -10.53 5.97 3.47
C GLY A 46 -9.46 5.52 4.48
N GLY A 47 -9.83 5.28 5.74
CA GLY A 47 -8.89 4.84 6.77
C GLY A 47 -8.24 3.50 6.44
N GLN A 48 -9.03 2.51 6.00
CA GLN A 48 -8.50 1.20 5.59
C GLN A 48 -7.67 1.31 4.31
N LYS A 49 -8.09 2.18 3.38
CA LYS A 49 -7.37 2.45 2.14
C LYS A 49 -5.98 3.03 2.41
N ILE A 50 -5.88 4.06 3.25
CA ILE A 50 -4.60 4.66 3.67
C ILE A 50 -3.72 3.61 4.36
N LYS A 51 -4.28 2.87 5.32
CA LYS A 51 -3.53 1.82 6.04
C LYS A 51 -2.97 0.77 5.08
N SER A 52 -3.77 0.34 4.10
CA SER A 52 -3.31 -0.63 3.09
C SER A 52 -2.17 -0.09 2.21
N LEU A 53 -2.25 1.15 1.76
CA LEU A 53 -1.18 1.78 0.97
C LEU A 53 0.11 1.98 1.78
N PHE A 54 -0.01 2.32 3.07
CA PHE A 54 1.15 2.38 3.96
C PHE A 54 1.85 1.02 4.08
N TYR A 55 1.09 -0.07 4.29
CA TYR A 55 1.66 -1.42 4.35
C TYR A 55 2.24 -1.89 3.01
N LYS A 56 1.64 -1.51 1.88
CA LYS A 56 2.27 -1.73 0.55
C LYS A 56 3.63 -1.05 0.45
N GLY A 57 3.71 0.21 0.88
CA GLY A 57 4.95 0.98 0.95
C GLY A 57 5.99 0.35 1.89
N LYS A 58 5.55 -0.29 2.98
CA LYS A 58 6.43 -1.05 3.88
C LYS A 58 7.07 -2.27 3.20
N TYR A 59 6.37 -2.88 2.24
CA TYR A 59 6.82 -4.10 1.55
C TYR A 59 7.49 -3.82 0.20
N THR A 60 7.99 -2.60 -0.03
CA THR A 60 8.65 -2.19 -1.28
C THR A 60 9.84 -3.04 -1.70
N ASN A 61 10.63 -3.54 -0.75
CA ASN A 61 11.74 -4.46 -1.05
C ASN A 61 11.27 -5.80 -1.66
N TYR A 62 9.99 -6.12 -1.55
CA TYR A 62 9.38 -7.33 -2.11
C TYR A 62 8.48 -7.06 -3.31
N LEU A 63 8.26 -5.78 -3.64
CA LEU A 63 7.62 -5.35 -4.88
C LEU A 63 8.64 -5.50 -6.02
N ALA A 64 8.25 -6.19 -7.09
CA ALA A 64 9.05 -6.22 -8.31
C ALA A 64 9.05 -4.83 -8.99
N GLU A 65 10.05 -4.53 -9.82
CA GLU A 65 10.24 -3.20 -10.42
C GLU A 65 9.02 -2.71 -11.20
N ASP A 66 8.34 -3.60 -11.92
CA ASP A 66 7.08 -3.36 -12.63
C ASP A 66 5.93 -2.94 -11.69
N ASN A 67 5.93 -3.46 -10.47
CA ASN A 67 4.94 -3.17 -9.45
C ASN A 67 5.24 -1.86 -8.67
N LEU A 68 6.50 -1.41 -8.62
CA LEU A 68 6.88 -0.12 -8.03
C LEU A 68 6.27 1.05 -8.81
N GLU A 69 6.37 1.02 -10.15
CA GLU A 69 5.78 2.07 -11.00
C GLU A 69 4.25 2.09 -10.86
N SER A 70 3.62 0.92 -10.76
CA SER A 70 2.19 0.79 -10.51
C SER A 70 1.79 1.41 -9.16
N PHE A 71 2.57 1.16 -8.11
CA PHE A 71 2.32 1.71 -6.78
C PHE A 71 2.44 3.24 -6.75
N GLU A 72 3.46 3.80 -7.41
CA GLU A 72 3.59 5.26 -7.58
C GLU A 72 2.36 5.85 -8.28
N LYS A 73 1.94 5.25 -9.41
CA LYS A 73 0.75 5.70 -10.17
C LYS A 73 -0.50 5.67 -9.31
N ILE A 74 -0.68 4.63 -8.48
CA ILE A 74 -1.79 4.55 -7.53
C ILE A 74 -1.75 5.72 -6.54
N LEU A 75 -0.62 5.97 -5.87
CA LEU A 75 -0.49 7.07 -4.91
C LEU A 75 -0.76 8.44 -5.55
N ARG A 76 -0.20 8.70 -6.74
CA ARG A 76 -0.44 9.95 -7.48
C ARG A 76 -1.93 10.14 -7.84
N LYS A 77 -2.61 9.06 -8.22
CA LYS A 77 -4.05 9.07 -8.50
C LYS A 77 -4.87 9.35 -7.24
N GLU A 78 -4.49 8.81 -6.09
CA GLU A 78 -5.16 9.12 -4.82
C GLU A 78 -4.93 10.58 -4.40
N ILE A 79 -3.68 11.08 -4.49
CA ILE A 79 -3.34 12.47 -4.18
C ILE A 79 -4.15 13.48 -5.02
N SER A 80 -4.41 13.18 -6.30
CA SER A 80 -5.16 14.08 -7.17
C SER A 80 -6.67 14.09 -6.87
N LYS A 81 -7.20 13.02 -6.27
CA LYS A 81 -8.62 12.87 -5.92
C LYS A 81 -8.94 13.25 -4.48
N SER A 82 -7.95 13.25 -3.61
CA SER A 82 -8.14 13.46 -2.17
C SER A 82 -8.00 14.92 -1.75
N VAL A 83 -8.69 15.25 -0.68
CA VAL A 83 -8.61 16.53 0.03
C VAL A 83 -7.97 16.34 1.41
N PHE A 84 -7.89 17.40 2.21
CA PHE A 84 -7.38 17.30 3.57
C PHE A 84 -8.28 16.39 4.44
N PRO A 85 -7.72 15.50 5.29
CA PRO A 85 -6.29 15.26 5.54
C PRO A 85 -5.67 14.12 4.70
N ASP A 86 -6.48 13.34 3.97
CA ASP A 86 -6.05 12.15 3.24
C ASP A 86 -4.94 12.44 2.22
N LYS A 87 -5.03 13.59 1.55
CA LYS A 87 -4.03 14.03 0.57
C LYS A 87 -2.63 14.11 1.18
N GLN A 88 -2.51 14.68 2.38
CA GLN A 88 -1.24 14.84 3.09
C GLN A 88 -0.68 13.48 3.46
N LEU A 89 -1.53 12.55 3.91
CA LEU A 89 -1.12 11.19 4.25
C LEU A 89 -0.60 10.44 3.02
N TYR A 90 -1.28 10.52 1.88
CA TYR A 90 -0.79 9.91 0.64
C TYR A 90 0.51 10.54 0.15
N GLN A 91 0.69 11.85 0.31
CA GLN A 91 1.95 12.53 -0.01
C GLN A 91 3.09 12.04 0.90
N SER A 92 2.85 11.87 2.20
CA SER A 92 3.85 11.30 3.11
C SER A 92 4.24 9.88 2.72
N ILE A 93 3.27 9.03 2.35
CA ILE A 93 3.55 7.66 1.87
C ILE A 93 4.38 7.69 0.57
N LEU A 94 4.06 8.59 -0.37
CA LEU A 94 4.80 8.74 -1.62
C LEU A 94 6.24 9.24 -1.38
N ALA A 95 6.43 10.16 -0.45
CA ALA A 95 7.76 10.66 -0.10
C ALA A 95 8.64 9.54 0.50
N GLU A 96 8.10 8.78 1.47
CA GLU A 96 8.76 7.62 2.07
C GLU A 96 9.12 6.56 1.01
N PHE A 97 8.24 6.34 0.04
CA PHE A 97 8.49 5.42 -1.07
C PHE A 97 9.70 5.85 -1.90
N TYR A 98 9.81 7.13 -2.23
CA TYR A 98 10.97 7.64 -2.99
C TYR A 98 12.26 7.60 -2.20
N ASP A 99 12.20 7.92 -0.91
CA ASP A 99 13.38 7.90 -0.04
C ASP A 99 13.98 6.49 0.01
N LYS A 100 13.14 5.47 0.24
CA LYS A 100 13.58 4.06 0.21
C LYS A 100 14.10 3.61 -1.16
N TYR A 101 13.47 4.07 -2.23
CA TYR A 101 13.95 3.75 -3.58
C TYR A 101 15.34 4.33 -3.84
N LEU A 102 15.57 5.57 -3.41
CA LEU A 102 16.87 6.24 -3.49
C LEU A 102 17.90 5.49 -2.66
N GLU A 103 17.61 5.19 -1.38
CA GLU A 103 18.49 4.43 -0.48
C GLU A 103 18.91 3.09 -1.10
N ALA A 104 17.96 2.34 -1.65
CA ALA A 104 18.23 1.02 -2.25
C ALA A 104 19.11 1.09 -3.50
N ASN A 105 19.11 2.22 -4.22
CA ASN A 105 19.80 2.39 -5.51
C ASN A 105 20.96 3.39 -5.48
N ILE A 106 21.28 4.00 -4.33
CA ILE A 106 22.28 5.07 -4.23
C ILE A 106 23.66 4.64 -4.75
N TRP A 107 24.05 3.39 -4.49
CA TRP A 107 25.32 2.82 -4.95
C TRP A 107 25.37 2.64 -6.47
N LYS A 108 24.24 2.40 -7.15
CA LYS A 108 24.17 2.35 -8.63
C LYS A 108 24.26 3.76 -9.21
N ILE A 109 23.64 4.72 -8.55
CA ILE A 109 23.61 6.13 -8.97
C ILE A 109 25.01 6.74 -8.87
N GLN A 110 25.70 6.53 -7.74
CA GLN A 110 27.05 7.05 -7.48
C GLN A 110 28.14 6.40 -8.34
N LYS A 111 27.94 5.15 -8.82
CA LYS A 111 28.87 4.49 -9.74
C LYS A 111 28.72 4.92 -11.20
N ARG A 112 27.82 5.87 -11.49
CA ARG A 112 27.62 6.45 -12.82
C ARG A 112 28.25 7.85 -12.96
N THR A 113 28.97 8.32 -11.94
CA THR A 113 29.83 9.52 -11.96
C THR A 113 31.28 9.10 -11.84
#